data_AF-A0A1R0FAG7-F1
#
_entry.id   AF-A0A1R0FAG7-F1
#
_cell.length_a   1.000
_cell.length_b   1.000
_cell.length_c   1.000
_cell.angle_alpha   90.00
_cell.angle_beta   90.00
_cell.angle_gamma   90.00
#
_symmetry.space_group_name_H-M   'P 1'
#
loop_
_entity.id
_entity.type
_entity.pdbx_description
1 polymer ?
#
loop_
_entity_poly.entity_id
_entity_poly.type
_entity_poly.pdbx_seq_one_letter_code
_entity_poly.pdbx_strand_id
1 'polypeptide(L)'
;MERLPVSPKNNCSNPLPEHYVTRYYKSGPLNALTDVAGVKVGHVTIKEGDAIRTGVTAIVPHSDNIFQNKIPAGFSAFNGYGKFAGSVQVEELGELETPILLTNTLATGRAIEALIYYTLHEKGNEYVTSINAVVGETNDSRLNNIRLLRPSFDEMLEALKIARPGRFEEGAVGAGTGTVAFGLKGGIGTASRLVKMDDKTYTIGILVQSNFGGHLGILEKSDINYPVPSADKDGSIMMIVATDAPLCPRQLKRLANRTFGGLAKSGAALSNGSGDFALAFSTAKELRHREEDSHLVDVPHIDDRALSPMFEAVIEATEESILRSLWMAEDMSGVNAATMKPSHFTSLATLINSAATD
;
A
#
# COMPACT_ATOMS: atom_id res chain seq x y z
N MET A 1 19.55 37.30 -2.06
CA MET A 1 18.23 37.11 -1.44
C MET A 1 17.82 35.67 -1.68
N GLU A 2 18.19 34.78 -0.76
CA GLU A 2 17.84 33.36 -0.80
C GLU A 2 16.32 33.20 -0.64
N ARG A 3 15.70 32.48 -1.57
CA ARG A 3 14.33 32.01 -1.41
C ARG A 3 14.38 30.76 -0.55
N LEU A 4 13.85 30.86 0.66
CA LEU A 4 13.56 29.71 1.51
C LEU A 4 12.62 28.73 0.76
N PRO A 5 12.82 27.41 0.89
CA PRO A 5 11.92 26.43 0.31
C PRO A 5 10.54 26.56 0.95
N VAL A 6 9.51 26.61 0.11
CA VAL A 6 8.12 26.55 0.53
C VAL A 6 7.89 25.18 1.16
N SER A 7 7.65 25.15 2.47
CA SER A 7 7.18 23.96 3.18
C SER A 7 5.96 23.37 2.46
N PRO A 8 5.91 22.06 2.17
CA PRO A 8 4.67 21.43 1.76
C PRO A 8 3.65 21.65 2.87
N LYS A 9 2.46 22.15 2.53
CA LYS A 9 1.34 22.16 3.47
C LYS A 9 1.11 20.70 3.88
N ASN A 10 1.10 20.42 5.18
CA ASN A 10 0.83 19.09 5.73
C ASN A 10 -0.47 18.54 5.13
N ASN A 11 -0.38 17.67 4.14
CA ASN A 11 -1.55 17.11 3.46
C ASN A 11 -2.41 16.28 4.44
N CYS A 12 -1.87 15.87 5.60
CA CYS A 12 -2.58 15.19 6.68
C CYS A 12 -3.66 16.04 7.42
N SER A 13 -3.87 17.32 7.08
CA SER A 13 -4.76 18.22 7.83
C SER A 13 -6.23 18.20 7.43
N ASN A 14 -6.62 17.50 6.35
CA ASN A 14 -8.02 17.42 5.90
C ASN A 14 -8.55 15.97 6.00
N PRO A 15 -9.07 15.53 7.16
CA PRO A 15 -9.52 14.16 7.34
C PRO A 15 -10.69 13.84 6.40
N LEU A 16 -10.69 12.62 5.84
CA LEU A 16 -11.85 12.09 5.13
C LEU A 16 -13.10 12.21 6.02
N PRO A 17 -14.19 12.86 5.55
CA PRO A 17 -15.40 13.02 6.33
C PRO A 17 -15.97 11.69 6.83
N GLU A 18 -16.38 11.65 8.11
CA GLU A 18 -16.73 10.40 8.79
C GLU A 18 -17.91 9.66 8.17
N HIS A 19 -18.82 10.37 7.51
CA HIS A 19 -20.02 9.77 6.91
C HIS A 19 -19.73 8.97 5.62
N TYR A 20 -18.52 9.07 5.04
CA TYR A 20 -18.16 8.30 3.85
C TYR A 20 -17.69 6.87 4.16
N VAL A 21 -17.34 6.58 5.41
CA VAL A 21 -16.84 5.25 5.83
C VAL A 21 -17.70 4.75 6.98
N THR A 22 -18.27 3.56 6.84
CA THR A 22 -18.90 2.90 7.98
C THR A 22 -17.83 2.44 8.95
N ARG A 23 -17.79 2.99 10.17
CA ARG A 23 -16.82 2.60 11.20
C ARG A 23 -17.44 1.78 12.33
N TYR A 24 -17.16 0.47 12.38
CA TYR A 24 -17.55 -0.40 13.50
C TYR A 24 -16.40 -0.56 14.50
N TYR A 25 -15.16 -0.56 14.01
CA TYR A 25 -13.96 -0.69 14.84
C TYR A 25 -13.30 0.67 15.06
N LYS A 26 -12.77 0.90 16.27
CA LYS A 26 -12.02 2.13 16.57
C LYS A 26 -10.70 2.12 15.81
N SER A 27 -10.28 3.26 15.24
CA SER A 27 -8.96 3.39 14.64
C SER A 27 -7.85 3.47 15.68
N GLY A 28 -6.62 3.15 15.27
CA GLY A 28 -5.43 3.55 16.02
C GLY A 28 -5.27 5.09 16.07
N PRO A 29 -4.31 5.60 16.86
CA PRO A 29 -4.10 7.03 17.05
C PRO A 29 -3.71 7.78 15.76
N LEU A 30 -3.05 7.11 14.82
CA LEU A 30 -2.67 7.69 13.54
C LEU A 30 -3.71 7.43 12.45
N ASN A 31 -4.52 6.38 12.62
CA ASN A 31 -5.36 5.77 11.58
C ASN A 31 -4.52 5.44 10.34
N ALA A 32 -3.43 4.70 10.55
CA ALA A 32 -2.44 4.38 9.51
C ALA A 32 -1.78 3.02 9.75
N LEU A 33 -1.15 2.46 8.71
CA LEU A 33 -0.37 1.22 8.76
C LEU A 33 0.63 1.20 9.91
N THR A 34 1.26 2.36 10.17
CA THR A 34 2.27 2.59 11.21
C THR A 34 1.72 2.66 12.64
N ASP A 35 0.39 2.53 12.83
CA ASP A 35 -0.16 2.23 14.17
C ASP A 35 0.27 0.83 14.64
N VAL A 36 0.61 -0.09 13.72
CA VAL A 36 1.22 -1.38 14.07
C VAL A 36 2.67 -1.15 14.50
N ALA A 37 2.96 -1.48 15.75
CA ALA A 37 4.24 -1.17 16.37
C ALA A 37 5.43 -1.73 15.58
N GLY A 38 6.45 -0.89 15.36
CA GLY A 38 7.67 -1.25 14.63
C GLY A 38 7.62 -1.01 13.12
N VAL A 39 6.42 -0.92 12.53
CA VAL A 39 6.27 -0.66 11.10
C VAL A 39 6.68 0.78 10.76
N LYS A 40 7.40 0.94 9.65
CA LYS A 40 7.81 2.23 9.11
C LYS A 40 7.44 2.35 7.64
N VAL A 41 7.19 3.58 7.20
CA VAL A 41 6.89 3.88 5.79
C VAL A 41 7.78 5.04 5.32
N GLY A 42 8.28 4.93 4.09
CA GLY A 42 9.08 5.97 3.42
C GLY A 42 8.63 6.18 1.97
N HIS A 43 8.66 7.43 1.49
CA HIS A 43 8.25 7.78 0.13
C HIS A 43 9.33 8.58 -0.57
N VAL A 44 9.67 8.19 -1.79
CA VAL A 44 10.35 9.08 -2.75
C VAL A 44 9.37 9.40 -3.86
N THR A 45 8.98 10.68 -3.94
CA THR A 45 8.01 11.22 -4.91
C THR A 45 8.77 11.94 -6.02
N ILE A 46 8.56 11.54 -7.28
CA ILE A 46 9.30 12.08 -8.42
C ILE A 46 8.33 12.75 -9.38
N LYS A 47 8.48 14.07 -9.51
CA LYS A 47 7.75 14.93 -10.46
C LYS A 47 8.77 15.75 -11.24
N GLU A 48 9.04 15.38 -12.49
CA GLU A 48 10.02 16.08 -13.34
C GLU A 48 9.42 16.44 -14.69
N GLY A 49 9.52 17.73 -15.05
CA GLY A 49 8.87 18.29 -16.24
C GLY A 49 7.39 17.92 -16.28
N ASP A 50 6.88 17.66 -17.49
CA ASP A 50 5.51 17.17 -17.69
C ASP A 50 5.43 15.65 -17.85
N ALA A 51 6.59 14.98 -18.00
CA ALA A 51 6.66 13.59 -18.42
C ALA A 51 6.78 12.60 -17.26
N ILE A 52 7.30 12.98 -16.09
CA ILE A 52 7.58 12.03 -15.01
C ILE A 52 6.67 12.32 -13.82
N ARG A 53 5.85 11.33 -13.45
CA ARG A 53 4.94 11.35 -12.29
C ARG A 53 4.97 9.97 -11.64
N THR A 54 6.02 9.65 -10.91
CA THR A 54 6.21 8.30 -10.36
C THR A 54 6.93 8.35 -9.02
N GLY A 55 7.28 7.20 -8.48
CA GLY A 55 8.06 7.12 -7.26
C GLY A 55 8.11 5.71 -6.70
N VAL A 56 8.46 5.65 -5.42
CA VAL A 56 8.58 4.41 -4.66
C VAL A 56 8.10 4.65 -3.24
N THR A 57 7.43 3.63 -2.69
CA THR A 57 7.02 3.55 -1.30
C THR A 57 7.68 2.34 -0.67
N ALA A 58 8.43 2.55 0.40
CA ALA A 58 8.99 1.49 1.21
C ALA A 58 8.11 1.22 2.43
N ILE A 59 7.86 -0.06 2.72
CA ILE A 59 7.29 -0.53 3.99
C ILE A 59 8.32 -1.41 4.67
N VAL A 60 8.76 -1.01 5.86
CA VAL A 60 9.74 -1.73 6.67
C VAL A 60 9.01 -2.32 7.88
N PRO A 61 8.83 -3.66 7.96
CA PRO A 61 8.03 -4.29 9.02
C PRO A 61 8.58 -4.11 10.44
N HIS A 62 9.90 -4.07 10.59
CA HIS A 62 10.58 -3.77 11.86
C HIS A 62 12.01 -3.27 11.63
N SER A 63 12.66 -2.79 12.70
CA SER A 63 13.99 -2.16 12.61
C SER A 63 15.17 -3.12 12.72
N ASP A 64 14.94 -4.36 13.15
CA ASP A 64 15.98 -5.40 13.17
C ASP A 64 16.24 -5.90 11.74
N ASN A 65 17.38 -6.56 11.51
CA ASN A 65 17.69 -7.21 10.24
C ASN A 65 16.59 -8.25 9.92
N ILE A 66 15.77 -7.98 8.89
CA ILE A 66 14.57 -8.77 8.56
C ILE A 66 14.96 -10.13 8.02
N PHE A 67 16.06 -10.23 7.27
CA PHE A 67 16.53 -11.51 6.76
C PHE A 67 16.90 -12.47 7.89
N GLN A 68 17.50 -11.94 8.97
CA GLN A 68 17.90 -12.70 10.15
C GLN A 68 16.76 -12.91 11.17
N ASN A 69 15.68 -12.13 11.06
CA ASN A 69 14.54 -12.17 11.96
C ASN A 69 13.26 -12.14 11.13
N LYS A 70 13.07 -13.16 10.31
CA LYS A 70 11.97 -13.26 9.35
C LYS A 70 10.63 -13.23 10.07
N ILE A 71 9.61 -12.67 9.45
CA ILE A 71 8.27 -12.57 10.05
C ILE A 71 7.25 -13.36 9.24
N PRO A 72 6.19 -13.90 9.86
CA PRO A 72 5.17 -14.62 9.13
C PRO A 72 4.39 -13.66 8.21
N ALA A 73 4.04 -14.16 7.03
CA ALA A 73 3.29 -13.46 6.02
C ALA A 73 2.37 -14.39 5.23
N GLY A 74 1.39 -13.80 4.56
CA GLY A 74 0.49 -14.48 3.66
C GLY A 74 0.13 -13.60 2.48
N PHE A 75 0.22 -14.18 1.28
CA PHE A 75 -0.08 -13.51 0.02
C PHE A 75 -1.46 -13.93 -0.49
N SER A 76 -2.12 -13.05 -1.23
CA SER A 76 -3.28 -13.41 -2.04
C SER A 76 -3.35 -12.60 -3.32
N ALA A 77 -3.74 -13.26 -4.40
CA ALA A 77 -4.04 -12.67 -5.69
C ALA A 77 -5.51 -12.89 -6.01
N PHE A 78 -6.25 -11.81 -6.26
CA PHE A 78 -7.61 -11.91 -6.80
C PHE A 78 -7.58 -11.96 -8.33
N ASN A 79 -6.90 -10.99 -8.94
CA ASN A 79 -6.65 -10.99 -10.38
C ASN A 79 -5.16 -10.76 -10.66
N GLY A 80 -4.57 -11.68 -11.44
CA GLY A 80 -3.12 -11.79 -11.64
C GLY A 80 -2.53 -10.88 -12.72
N TYR A 81 -3.26 -9.85 -13.18
CA TYR A 81 -2.80 -8.96 -14.26
C TYR A 81 -1.79 -7.91 -13.75
N GLY A 82 -0.70 -8.36 -13.14
CA GLY A 82 0.33 -7.48 -12.59
C GLY A 82 1.53 -8.27 -12.06
N LYS A 83 2.53 -7.57 -11.53
CA LYS A 83 3.80 -8.16 -11.10
C LYS A 83 3.98 -7.98 -9.59
N PHE A 84 3.71 -9.03 -8.83
CA PHE A 84 4.07 -9.10 -7.41
C PHE A 84 5.27 -10.04 -7.23
N ALA A 85 6.47 -9.46 -7.24
CA ALA A 85 7.71 -10.21 -7.08
C ALA A 85 7.84 -10.77 -5.66
N GLY A 86 8.38 -11.98 -5.55
CA GLY A 86 8.60 -12.71 -4.30
C GLY A 86 7.37 -13.42 -3.71
N SER A 87 6.21 -13.31 -4.35
CA SER A 87 4.95 -13.94 -3.92
C SER A 87 5.02 -15.46 -3.79
N VAL A 88 5.71 -16.15 -4.71
CA VAL A 88 5.78 -17.62 -4.72
C VAL A 88 6.47 -18.18 -3.48
N GLN A 89 7.58 -17.58 -3.03
CA GLN A 89 8.25 -18.03 -1.80
C GLN A 89 7.49 -17.59 -0.54
N VAL A 90 6.76 -16.46 -0.58
CA VAL A 90 5.83 -16.12 0.51
C VAL A 90 4.71 -17.14 0.63
N GLU A 91 4.17 -17.65 -0.47
CA GLU A 91 3.16 -18.72 -0.47
C GLU A 91 3.70 -20.05 0.05
N GLU A 92 4.94 -20.38 -0.31
CA GLU A 92 5.58 -21.64 0.07
C GLU A 92 6.03 -21.66 1.54
N LEU A 93 6.75 -20.62 1.96
CA LEU A 93 7.39 -20.56 3.28
C LEU A 93 6.58 -19.76 4.30
N GLY A 94 5.66 -18.91 3.84
CA GLY A 94 4.82 -18.12 4.73
C GLY A 94 5.55 -17.01 5.47
N GLU A 95 6.62 -16.45 4.90
CA GLU A 95 7.47 -15.48 5.59
C GLU A 95 7.95 -14.33 4.71
N LEU A 96 8.27 -13.20 5.34
CA LEU A 96 9.03 -12.09 4.75
C LEU A 96 10.43 -12.06 5.31
N GLU A 97 11.40 -11.91 4.40
CA GLU A 97 12.82 -11.79 4.72
C GLU A 97 13.45 -10.47 4.21
N THR A 98 12.63 -9.58 3.65
CA THR A 98 13.02 -8.26 3.16
C THR A 98 11.97 -7.20 3.53
N PRO A 99 12.30 -5.90 3.51
CA PRO A 99 11.30 -4.84 3.38
C PRO A 99 10.46 -5.02 2.11
N ILE A 100 9.33 -4.31 2.03
CA ILE A 100 8.48 -4.30 0.84
C ILE A 100 8.70 -2.99 0.10
N LEU A 101 8.91 -3.06 -1.22
CA LEU A 101 8.85 -1.89 -2.09
C LEU A 101 7.60 -1.91 -2.96
N LEU A 102 6.91 -0.79 -3.04
CA LEU A 102 5.88 -0.54 -4.05
C LEU A 102 6.38 0.50 -5.05
N THR A 103 6.12 0.31 -6.34
CA THR A 103 6.53 1.26 -7.40
C THR A 103 5.66 1.11 -8.65
N ASN A 104 6.13 1.57 -9.82
CA ASN A 104 5.48 1.34 -11.10
C ASN A 104 5.92 0.05 -11.78
N THR A 105 5.11 -0.39 -12.74
CA THR A 105 5.29 -1.65 -13.48
C THR A 105 6.67 -1.91 -14.07
N LEU A 106 7.28 -0.91 -14.70
CA LEU A 106 8.57 -1.10 -15.39
C LEU A 106 9.76 -0.89 -14.45
N ALA A 107 9.52 -0.54 -13.19
CA ALA A 107 10.55 -0.39 -12.17
C ALA A 107 10.67 -1.62 -11.25
N THR A 108 9.81 -2.63 -11.37
CA THR A 108 9.82 -3.84 -10.52
C THR A 108 11.20 -4.50 -10.45
N GLY A 109 11.87 -4.70 -11.59
CA GLY A 109 13.21 -5.32 -11.62
C GLY A 109 14.27 -4.52 -10.84
N ARG A 110 14.19 -3.19 -10.86
CA ARG A 110 15.12 -2.33 -10.10
C ARG A 110 14.79 -2.27 -8.62
N ALA A 111 13.52 -2.37 -8.25
CA ALA A 111 13.13 -2.50 -6.85
C ALA A 111 13.62 -3.84 -6.26
N ILE A 112 13.59 -4.92 -7.05
CA ILE A 112 14.19 -6.21 -6.66
C ILE A 112 15.70 -6.03 -6.40
N GLU A 113 16.41 -5.42 -7.36
CA GLU A 113 17.85 -5.14 -7.23
C GLU A 113 18.16 -4.30 -5.98
N ALA A 114 17.37 -3.26 -5.70
CA ALA A 114 17.52 -2.41 -4.52
C ALA A 114 17.28 -3.16 -3.21
N LEU A 115 16.27 -4.04 -3.13
CA LEU A 115 16.03 -4.86 -1.94
C LEU A 115 17.13 -5.90 -1.74
N ILE A 116 17.64 -6.52 -2.80
CA ILE A 116 18.79 -7.43 -2.74
C ILE A 116 20.00 -6.67 -2.19
N TYR A 117 20.32 -5.51 -2.77
CA TYR A 117 21.44 -4.69 -2.31
C TYR A 117 21.28 -4.28 -0.85
N TYR A 118 20.12 -3.74 -0.47
CA TYR A 118 19.82 -3.33 0.91
C TYR A 118 20.05 -4.47 1.89
N THR A 119 19.52 -5.66 1.57
CA THR A 119 19.57 -6.83 2.44
C THR A 119 21.01 -7.36 2.56
N LEU A 120 21.76 -7.49 1.47
CA LEU A 120 23.16 -7.95 1.52
C LEU A 120 24.08 -7.01 2.29
N HIS A 121 23.74 -5.71 2.39
CA HIS A 121 24.53 -4.72 3.11
C HIS A 121 24.11 -4.54 4.58
N GLU A 122 23.10 -5.28 5.07
CA GLU A 122 22.81 -5.32 6.49
C GLU A 122 23.85 -6.17 7.24
N LYS A 123 24.24 -5.70 8.42
CA LYS A 123 25.14 -6.45 9.32
C LYS A 123 24.49 -7.80 9.68
N GLY A 124 25.27 -8.87 9.59
CA GLY A 124 24.81 -10.24 9.82
C GLY A 124 24.43 -11.00 8.53
N ASN A 125 24.48 -10.36 7.36
CA ASN A 125 24.16 -11.00 6.08
C ASN A 125 25.39 -11.32 5.22
N GLU A 126 26.58 -11.39 5.82
CA GLU A 126 27.87 -11.53 5.11
C GLU A 126 27.98 -12.81 4.27
N TYR A 127 27.19 -13.84 4.59
CA TYR A 127 27.18 -15.15 3.93
C TYR A 127 25.86 -15.47 3.20
N VAL A 128 24.96 -14.49 3.06
CA VAL A 128 23.68 -14.68 2.37
C VAL A 128 23.90 -14.86 0.87
N THR A 129 23.25 -15.87 0.29
CA THR A 129 23.44 -16.27 -1.13
C THR A 129 22.17 -16.24 -1.97
N SER A 130 21.00 -16.10 -1.34
CA SER A 130 19.71 -15.96 -2.00
C SER A 130 18.80 -15.06 -1.18
N ILE A 131 18.00 -14.23 -1.85
CA ILE A 131 17.08 -13.29 -1.24
C ILE A 131 15.78 -13.26 -2.05
N ASN A 132 14.67 -13.42 -1.36
CA ASN A 132 13.32 -13.21 -1.83
C ASN A 132 12.90 -11.75 -1.62
N ALA A 133 13.18 -10.91 -2.62
CA ALA A 133 12.77 -9.52 -2.64
C ALA A 133 11.26 -9.39 -2.91
N VAL A 134 10.54 -8.71 -2.01
CA VAL A 134 9.09 -8.52 -2.14
C VAL A 134 8.75 -7.16 -2.71
N VAL A 135 8.22 -7.16 -3.94
CA VAL A 135 7.90 -5.93 -4.69
C VAL A 135 6.51 -5.99 -5.28
N GLY A 136 5.69 -4.98 -4.98
CA GLY A 136 4.40 -4.72 -5.63
C GLY A 136 4.46 -3.56 -6.62
N GLU A 137 3.55 -3.52 -7.58
CA GLU A 137 3.53 -2.47 -8.60
C GLU A 137 2.13 -2.12 -9.09
N THR A 138 1.95 -0.89 -9.56
CA THR A 138 0.80 -0.55 -10.42
C THR A 138 1.28 0.22 -11.65
N ASN A 139 0.48 0.21 -12.71
CA ASN A 139 0.82 0.91 -13.95
C ASN A 139 0.40 2.40 -13.93
N ASP A 140 1.37 3.31 -13.78
CA ASP A 140 1.14 4.76 -13.74
C ASP A 140 1.20 5.45 -15.12
N SER A 141 1.16 4.68 -16.22
CA SER A 141 1.36 5.19 -17.59
C SER A 141 0.34 6.23 -18.08
N ARG A 142 -0.75 6.45 -17.34
CA ARG A 142 -1.77 7.47 -17.66
C ARG A 142 -1.34 8.89 -17.30
N LEU A 143 -0.40 9.05 -16.38
CA LEU A 143 0.19 10.32 -15.95
C LEU A 143 1.71 10.36 -16.09
N ASN A 144 2.36 9.20 -16.18
CA ASN A 144 3.80 9.04 -16.23
C ASN A 144 4.25 8.48 -17.57
N ASN A 145 5.32 9.02 -18.15
CA ASN A 145 6.06 8.35 -19.21
C ASN A 145 6.88 7.22 -18.60
N ILE A 146 6.20 6.11 -18.29
CA ILE A 146 6.75 4.93 -17.62
C ILE A 146 7.95 4.32 -18.38
N ARG A 147 8.07 4.62 -19.68
CA ARG A 147 9.16 4.16 -20.56
C ARG A 147 10.50 4.86 -20.29
N LEU A 148 10.50 5.96 -19.53
CA LEU A 148 11.73 6.67 -19.13
C LEU A 148 12.47 5.97 -17.98
N LEU A 149 11.94 4.83 -17.49
CA LEU A 149 12.59 4.00 -16.48
C LEU A 149 12.97 4.83 -15.25
N ARG A 150 11.97 5.44 -14.59
CA ARG A 150 12.07 5.97 -13.22
C ARG A 150 11.16 5.17 -12.30
N PRO A 151 11.34 5.18 -10.96
CA PRO A 151 12.48 5.72 -10.19
C PRO A 151 13.78 4.92 -10.40
N SER A 152 14.93 5.57 -10.23
CA SER A 152 16.28 4.98 -10.25
C SER A 152 16.56 4.08 -9.04
N PHE A 153 17.65 3.32 -9.09
CA PHE A 153 18.09 2.45 -8.00
C PHE A 153 18.34 3.22 -6.69
N ASP A 154 19.04 4.36 -6.74
CA ASP A 154 19.33 5.18 -5.55
C ASP A 154 18.05 5.74 -4.93
N GLU A 155 17.05 6.08 -5.74
CA GLU A 155 15.74 6.52 -5.27
C GLU A 155 14.98 5.39 -4.54
N MET A 156 15.14 4.13 -4.97
CA MET A 156 14.62 2.97 -4.24
C MET A 156 15.27 2.82 -2.87
N LEU A 157 16.60 2.93 -2.80
CA LEU A 157 17.34 2.84 -1.54
C LEU A 157 17.02 4.01 -0.60
N GLU A 158 16.85 5.22 -1.12
CA GLU A 158 16.51 6.38 -0.31
C GLU A 158 15.14 6.19 0.34
N ALA A 159 14.14 5.60 -0.35
CA ALA A 159 12.84 5.31 0.25
C ALA A 159 12.94 4.37 1.45
N LEU A 160 13.80 3.35 1.38
CA LEU A 160 14.10 2.46 2.51
C LEU A 160 14.77 3.22 3.66
N LYS A 161 15.74 4.06 3.36
CA LYS A 161 16.52 4.83 4.34
C LYS A 161 15.68 5.86 5.11
N ILE A 162 14.76 6.55 4.45
CA ILE A 162 13.92 7.58 5.08
C ILE A 162 12.66 7.01 5.75
N ALA A 163 12.44 5.69 5.65
CA ALA A 163 11.28 5.05 6.24
C ALA A 163 11.26 5.27 7.77
N ARG A 164 10.14 5.80 8.26
CA ARG A 164 9.98 6.19 9.68
C ARG A 164 8.63 5.74 10.25
N PRO A 165 8.53 5.54 11.58
CA PRO A 165 7.24 5.35 12.23
C PRO A 165 6.45 6.67 12.23
N GLY A 166 5.20 6.63 12.68
CA GLY A 166 4.36 7.81 12.80
C GLY A 166 3.57 8.12 11.51
N ARG A 167 3.03 9.33 11.41
CA ARG A 167 2.26 9.76 10.23
C ARG A 167 3.18 9.86 9.00
N PHE A 168 2.64 9.46 7.85
CA PHE A 168 3.24 9.64 6.54
C PHE A 168 2.21 10.23 5.58
N GLU A 169 2.68 10.78 4.47
CA GLU A 169 1.83 11.46 3.48
C GLU A 169 0.98 10.45 2.70
N GLU A 170 -0.22 10.87 2.32
CA GLU A 170 -1.17 10.10 1.50
C GLU A 170 -1.47 10.87 0.20
N GLY A 171 -2.18 10.23 -0.72
CA GLY A 171 -2.51 10.77 -2.03
C GLY A 171 -1.38 10.59 -3.03
N ALA A 172 -1.08 11.64 -3.79
CA ALA A 172 -0.18 11.58 -4.94
C ALA A 172 1.32 11.67 -4.57
N VAL A 173 1.76 10.70 -3.76
CA VAL A 173 3.13 10.59 -3.21
C VAL A 173 3.70 9.18 -3.41
N GLY A 174 5.03 9.05 -3.34
CA GLY A 174 5.72 7.77 -3.45
C GLY A 174 5.30 6.99 -4.70
N ALA A 175 5.00 5.71 -4.52
CA ALA A 175 4.51 4.85 -5.60
C ALA A 175 3.13 5.27 -6.14
N GLY A 176 2.33 6.02 -5.38
CA GLY A 176 1.03 6.56 -5.78
C GLY A 176 1.08 7.84 -6.61
N THR A 177 2.28 8.36 -6.90
CA THR A 177 2.44 9.68 -7.54
C THR A 177 1.65 9.81 -8.83
N GLY A 178 1.81 8.87 -9.77
CA GLY A 178 1.14 8.91 -11.08
C GLY A 178 -0.10 8.01 -11.20
N THR A 179 -0.61 7.47 -10.09
CA THR A 179 -1.72 6.52 -10.17
C THR A 179 -3.08 7.19 -10.32
N VAL A 180 -4.02 6.48 -10.92
CA VAL A 180 -5.37 6.94 -11.23
C VAL A 180 -6.37 5.87 -10.82
N ALA A 181 -7.39 6.23 -10.05
CA ALA A 181 -8.41 5.29 -9.61
C ALA A 181 -9.81 5.88 -9.79
N PHE A 182 -10.76 5.09 -10.28
CA PHE A 182 -12.13 5.51 -10.62
C PHE A 182 -12.21 6.68 -11.61
N GLY A 183 -11.21 6.87 -12.47
CA GLY A 183 -11.10 8.05 -13.33
C GLY A 183 -10.68 9.33 -12.61
N LEU A 184 -10.42 9.26 -11.30
CA LEU A 184 -9.93 10.34 -10.46
C LEU A 184 -8.46 10.15 -10.14
N LYS A 185 -7.81 11.19 -9.62
CA LYS A 185 -6.47 11.01 -9.08
C LYS A 185 -6.50 10.03 -7.91
N GLY A 186 -5.73 8.95 -8.03
CA GLY A 186 -5.51 7.95 -6.98
C GLY A 186 -4.21 8.22 -6.21
N GLY A 187 -3.75 7.22 -5.46
CA GLY A 187 -2.48 7.36 -4.76
C GLY A 187 -2.22 6.35 -3.66
N ILE A 188 -1.44 6.78 -2.67
CA ILE A 188 -1.25 6.06 -1.41
C ILE A 188 -2.39 6.40 -0.47
N GLY A 189 -2.97 5.40 0.19
CA GLY A 189 -3.93 5.64 1.27
C GLY A 189 -3.71 4.65 2.40
N THR A 190 -4.10 5.03 3.62
CA THR A 190 -3.89 4.17 4.79
C THR A 190 -4.96 4.35 5.84
N ALA A 191 -5.25 3.28 6.57
CA ALA A 191 -6.17 3.29 7.71
C ALA A 191 -5.75 2.20 8.70
N SER A 192 -6.25 2.26 9.93
CA SER A 192 -6.03 1.20 10.92
C SER A 192 -7.27 0.94 11.76
N ARG A 193 -7.32 -0.23 12.40
CA ARG A 193 -8.36 -0.65 13.35
C ARG A 193 -7.78 -1.37 14.55
N LEU A 194 -8.41 -1.16 15.68
CA LEU A 194 -8.15 -1.85 16.94
C LEU A 194 -9.22 -2.92 17.14
N VAL A 195 -8.78 -4.17 17.29
CA VAL A 195 -9.63 -5.34 17.50
C VAL A 195 -9.36 -5.89 18.90
N LYS A 196 -10.37 -5.81 19.77
CA LYS A 196 -10.30 -6.38 21.12
C LYS A 196 -10.58 -7.89 21.05
N MET A 197 -9.69 -8.69 21.64
CA MET A 197 -9.85 -10.12 21.86
C MET A 197 -9.51 -10.43 23.31
N ASP A 198 -10.52 -10.84 24.07
CA ASP A 198 -10.42 -11.01 25.52
C ASP A 198 -9.82 -9.76 26.19
N ASP A 199 -8.68 -9.92 26.89
CA ASP A 199 -7.96 -8.84 27.58
C ASP A 199 -6.89 -8.15 26.71
N LYS A 200 -6.73 -8.57 25.45
CA LYS A 200 -5.76 -8.00 24.52
C LYS A 200 -6.46 -7.16 23.46
N THR A 201 -5.77 -6.14 22.97
CA THR A 201 -6.19 -5.38 21.80
C THR A 201 -5.10 -5.48 20.76
N TYR A 202 -5.46 -5.94 19.57
CA TYR A 202 -4.56 -6.03 18.43
C TYR A 202 -4.84 -4.90 17.45
N THR A 203 -3.79 -4.45 16.78
CA THR A 203 -3.83 -3.43 15.75
C THR A 203 -3.79 -4.09 14.38
N ILE A 204 -4.62 -3.62 13.47
CA ILE A 204 -4.57 -3.95 12.04
C ILE A 204 -4.36 -2.64 11.30
N GLY A 205 -3.30 -2.57 10.51
CA GLY A 205 -3.00 -1.44 9.65
C GLY A 205 -3.12 -1.85 8.18
N ILE A 206 -3.61 -0.95 7.33
CA ILE A 206 -3.70 -1.15 5.88
C ILE A 206 -2.99 0.01 5.18
N LEU A 207 -2.20 -0.29 4.15
CA LEU A 207 -1.71 0.67 3.16
C LEU A 207 -2.10 0.18 1.77
N VAL A 208 -2.60 1.09 0.94
CA VAL A 208 -2.94 0.80 -0.44
C VAL A 208 -2.19 1.69 -1.42
N GLN A 209 -1.91 1.18 -2.61
CA GLN A 209 -1.56 1.96 -3.81
C GLN A 209 -2.69 1.78 -4.83
N SER A 210 -3.59 2.76 -4.91
CA SER A 210 -4.80 2.68 -5.73
C SER A 210 -4.55 3.11 -7.17
N ASN A 211 -4.86 2.23 -8.12
CA ASN A 211 -4.72 2.50 -9.55
C ASN A 211 -5.73 1.71 -10.40
N PHE A 212 -7.02 1.73 -10.08
CA PHE A 212 -8.00 0.80 -10.67
C PHE A 212 -9.33 1.49 -11.03
N GLY A 213 -10.09 0.86 -11.93
CA GLY A 213 -11.39 1.36 -12.40
C GLY A 213 -12.59 0.88 -11.57
N GLY A 214 -13.78 1.39 -11.91
CA GLY A 214 -15.03 1.02 -11.26
C GLY A 214 -15.98 2.20 -11.13
N HIS A 215 -17.00 2.03 -10.29
CA HIS A 215 -17.96 3.08 -9.96
C HIS A 215 -17.85 3.40 -8.48
N LEU A 216 -17.33 4.58 -8.16
CA LEU A 216 -17.04 4.95 -6.78
C LEU A 216 -18.35 5.11 -5.97
N GLY A 217 -18.61 4.17 -5.07
CA GLY A 217 -19.92 4.03 -4.42
C GLY A 217 -20.36 5.24 -3.57
N ILE A 218 -19.42 6.05 -3.06
CA ILE A 218 -19.75 7.29 -2.33
C ILE A 218 -20.30 8.39 -3.26
N LEU A 219 -19.91 8.39 -4.54
CA LEU A 219 -20.42 9.35 -5.52
C LEU A 219 -21.76 8.91 -6.10
N GLU A 220 -22.02 7.60 -6.22
CA GLU A 220 -23.33 7.08 -6.65
C GLU A 220 -24.48 7.47 -5.71
N LYS A 221 -24.15 7.72 -4.44
CA LYS A 221 -25.11 8.17 -3.42
C LYS A 221 -25.21 9.69 -3.32
N SER A 222 -24.48 10.42 -4.17
CA SER A 222 -24.46 11.89 -4.21
C SER A 222 -25.08 12.40 -5.50
N ASP A 223 -25.64 13.61 -5.49
CA ASP A 223 -26.14 14.29 -6.70
C ASP A 223 -24.99 14.83 -7.59
N ILE A 224 -23.75 14.43 -7.33
CA ILE A 224 -22.56 14.88 -8.05
C ILE A 224 -22.49 14.14 -9.38
N ASN A 225 -22.74 14.86 -10.48
CA ASN A 225 -22.59 14.32 -11.81
C ASN A 225 -21.10 14.14 -12.15
N TYR A 226 -20.56 12.96 -11.88
CA TYR A 226 -19.21 12.58 -12.24
C TYR A 226 -19.22 11.65 -13.46
N PRO A 227 -18.77 12.12 -14.64
CA PRO A 227 -18.64 11.25 -15.80
C PRO A 227 -17.46 10.30 -15.60
N VAL A 228 -17.72 9.12 -15.02
CA VAL A 228 -16.76 8.02 -15.06
C VAL A 228 -16.50 7.73 -16.55
N PRO A 229 -15.28 7.90 -17.07
CA PRO A 229 -14.99 7.56 -18.45
C PRO A 229 -15.37 6.08 -18.66
N SER A 230 -16.22 5.78 -19.65
CA SER A 230 -16.71 4.41 -19.93
C SER A 230 -15.60 3.38 -20.22
N ALA A 231 -14.35 3.85 -20.30
CA ALA A 231 -13.14 3.11 -20.61
C ALA A 231 -12.15 2.95 -19.44
N ASP A 232 -12.44 3.42 -18.22
CA ASP A 232 -11.56 3.16 -17.08
C ASP A 232 -11.78 1.74 -16.52
N LYS A 233 -11.32 0.76 -17.31
CA LYS A 233 -11.50 -0.68 -17.06
C LYS A 233 -10.17 -1.41 -16.83
N ASP A 234 -9.05 -0.71 -16.79
CA ASP A 234 -7.72 -1.30 -16.57
C ASP A 234 -7.09 -0.68 -15.32
N GLY A 235 -6.20 -1.41 -14.67
CA GLY A 235 -5.67 -0.92 -13.41
C GLY A 235 -4.80 -1.88 -12.64
N SER A 236 -4.59 -1.61 -11.36
CA SER A 236 -4.03 -2.50 -10.36
C SER A 236 -4.25 -1.87 -8.98
N ILE A 237 -4.21 -2.67 -7.93
CA ILE A 237 -4.11 -2.19 -6.55
C ILE A 237 -3.20 -3.11 -5.75
N MET A 238 -2.25 -2.50 -5.03
CA MET A 238 -1.48 -3.20 -4.01
C MET A 238 -2.11 -2.91 -2.65
N MET A 239 -2.39 -3.95 -1.86
CA MET A 239 -2.92 -3.83 -0.51
C MET A 239 -1.99 -4.53 0.48
N ILE A 240 -1.41 -3.76 1.39
CA ILE A 240 -0.49 -4.25 2.43
C ILE A 240 -1.20 -4.21 3.77
N VAL A 241 -1.27 -5.35 4.45
CA VAL A 241 -1.85 -5.52 5.79
C VAL A 241 -0.74 -5.79 6.78
N ALA A 242 -0.69 -5.02 7.86
CA ALA A 242 0.15 -5.29 9.02
C ALA A 242 -0.72 -5.57 10.23
N THR A 243 -0.27 -6.45 11.12
CA THR A 243 -0.88 -6.62 12.44
C THR A 243 0.17 -6.95 13.50
N ASP A 244 -0.14 -6.68 14.77
CA ASP A 244 0.63 -7.14 15.93
C ASP A 244 0.05 -8.45 16.53
N ALA A 245 -1.03 -8.98 15.96
CA ALA A 245 -1.62 -10.24 16.39
C ALA A 245 -0.72 -11.44 16.00
N PRO A 246 -0.51 -12.42 16.89
CA PRO A 246 0.24 -13.64 16.58
C PRO A 246 -0.57 -14.57 15.66
N LEU A 247 -0.44 -14.33 14.36
CA LEU A 247 -1.14 -15.08 13.31
C LEU A 247 -0.16 -15.88 12.46
N CYS A 248 -0.47 -17.15 12.21
CA CYS A 248 0.33 -17.98 11.33
C CYS A 248 0.10 -17.61 9.84
N PRO A 249 0.98 -18.07 8.92
CA PRO A 249 0.91 -17.71 7.49
C PRO A 249 -0.46 -17.99 6.84
N ARG A 250 -1.08 -19.13 7.16
CA ARG A 250 -2.44 -19.46 6.70
C ARG A 250 -3.48 -18.44 7.16
N GLN A 251 -3.39 -17.96 8.40
CA GLN A 251 -4.30 -16.95 8.94
C GLN A 251 -4.04 -15.59 8.29
N LEU A 252 -2.77 -15.22 8.06
CA LEU A 252 -2.39 -14.01 7.35
C LEU A 252 -2.91 -14.01 5.90
N LYS A 253 -2.82 -15.14 5.19
CA LYS A 253 -3.44 -15.28 3.85
C LYS A 253 -4.97 -15.10 3.92
N ARG A 254 -5.62 -15.56 4.99
CA ARG A 254 -7.06 -15.29 5.20
C ARG A 254 -7.33 -13.80 5.43
N LEU A 255 -6.47 -13.07 6.15
CA LEU A 255 -6.56 -11.61 6.30
C LEU A 255 -6.34 -10.90 4.97
N ALA A 256 -5.28 -11.24 4.22
CA ALA A 256 -5.00 -10.69 2.89
C ALA A 256 -6.23 -10.81 1.97
N ASN A 257 -6.88 -11.97 1.97
CA ASN A 257 -8.13 -12.19 1.21
C ASN A 257 -9.29 -11.25 1.58
N ARG A 258 -9.32 -10.72 2.81
CA ARG A 258 -10.41 -9.83 3.25
C ARG A 258 -10.27 -8.42 2.70
N THR A 259 -9.08 -8.02 2.27
CA THR A 259 -8.88 -6.73 1.58
C THR A 259 -9.75 -6.62 0.33
N PHE A 260 -9.97 -7.72 -0.40
CA PHE A 260 -10.85 -7.74 -1.58
C PHE A 260 -12.31 -7.42 -1.25
N GLY A 261 -12.77 -7.71 -0.02
CA GLY A 261 -14.09 -7.29 0.43
C GLY A 261 -14.20 -5.77 0.57
N GLY A 262 -13.17 -5.11 1.10
CA GLY A 262 -13.10 -3.64 1.16
C GLY A 262 -12.94 -3.00 -0.20
N LEU A 263 -12.14 -3.63 -1.08
CA LEU A 263 -12.00 -3.22 -2.48
C LEU A 263 -13.35 -3.26 -3.22
N ALA A 264 -14.08 -4.39 -3.14
CA ALA A 264 -15.40 -4.50 -3.74
C ALA A 264 -16.39 -3.48 -3.17
N LYS A 265 -16.36 -3.23 -1.85
CA LYS A 265 -17.24 -2.26 -1.18
C LYS A 265 -17.00 -0.82 -1.64
N SER A 266 -15.76 -0.48 -2.02
CA SER A 266 -15.44 0.83 -2.62
C SER A 266 -16.06 1.04 -4.01
N GLY A 267 -16.49 -0.04 -4.67
CA GLY A 267 -17.08 -0.03 -6.01
C GLY A 267 -16.09 -0.41 -7.14
N ALA A 268 -14.97 -1.04 -6.78
CA ALA A 268 -13.99 -1.53 -7.73
C ALA A 268 -14.59 -2.50 -8.75
N ALA A 269 -14.18 -2.38 -10.02
CA ALA A 269 -14.66 -3.27 -11.08
C ALA A 269 -14.02 -4.67 -11.05
N LEU A 270 -12.86 -4.83 -10.38
CA LEU A 270 -12.05 -6.07 -10.37
C LEU A 270 -11.83 -6.59 -11.81
N SER A 271 -11.47 -5.66 -12.69
CA SER A 271 -11.53 -5.85 -14.14
C SER A 271 -10.38 -6.69 -14.69
N ASN A 272 -10.54 -7.20 -15.92
CA ASN A 272 -9.58 -8.09 -16.58
C ASN A 272 -8.12 -7.56 -16.54
N GLY A 273 -7.93 -6.28 -16.83
CA GLY A 273 -6.60 -5.63 -16.83
C GLY A 273 -6.13 -5.16 -15.45
N SER A 274 -6.76 -5.59 -14.35
CA SER A 274 -6.43 -5.14 -12.98
C SER A 274 -5.55 -6.11 -12.20
N GLY A 275 -4.32 -5.75 -11.87
CA GLY A 275 -3.49 -6.51 -10.92
C GLY A 275 -3.93 -6.26 -9.48
N ASP A 276 -4.72 -7.17 -8.90
CA ASP A 276 -5.33 -7.00 -7.57
C ASP A 276 -4.68 -7.94 -6.57
N PHE A 277 -3.72 -7.43 -5.81
CA PHE A 277 -2.88 -8.22 -4.90
C PHE A 277 -2.93 -7.72 -3.47
N ALA A 278 -2.85 -8.66 -2.53
CA ALA A 278 -2.78 -8.39 -1.11
C ALA A 278 -1.64 -9.18 -0.46
N LEU A 279 -0.93 -8.54 0.46
CA LEU A 279 0.06 -9.16 1.33
C LEU A 279 -0.24 -8.78 2.77
N ALA A 280 -0.32 -9.77 3.66
CA ALA A 280 -0.48 -9.57 5.08
C ALA A 280 0.74 -10.09 5.84
N PHE A 281 1.20 -9.36 6.86
CA PHE A 281 2.27 -9.82 7.74
C PHE A 281 1.95 -9.52 9.22
N SER A 282 2.52 -10.32 10.12
CA SER A 282 2.47 -10.05 11.56
C SER A 282 3.82 -9.57 12.09
N THR A 283 3.77 -8.61 13.01
CA THR A 283 4.92 -8.07 13.75
C THR A 283 5.09 -8.71 15.13
N ALA A 284 4.25 -9.69 15.48
CA ALA A 284 4.36 -10.43 16.74
C ALA A 284 5.76 -11.02 16.89
N LYS A 285 6.50 -10.60 17.91
CA LYS A 285 7.91 -10.96 18.10
C LYS A 285 8.09 -12.45 18.34
N GLU A 286 7.08 -13.07 18.94
CA GLU A 286 7.00 -14.48 19.27
C GLU A 286 6.89 -15.38 18.02
N LEU A 287 6.61 -14.80 16.84
CA LEU A 287 6.52 -15.53 15.58
C LEU A 287 7.71 -15.29 14.64
N ARG A 288 8.73 -14.57 15.10
CA ARG A 288 9.92 -14.33 14.28
C ARG A 288 10.73 -15.61 14.14
N HIS A 289 11.09 -15.94 12.91
CA HIS A 289 11.99 -17.04 12.61
C HIS A 289 13.42 -16.51 12.50
N ARG A 290 14.31 -17.08 13.31
CA ARG A 290 15.73 -16.70 13.40
C ARG A 290 16.57 -17.91 13.05
N GLU A 291 17.72 -17.69 12.43
CA GLU A 291 18.62 -18.79 12.02
C GLU A 291 19.10 -19.63 13.22
N GLU A 292 19.20 -19.00 14.40
CA GLU A 292 19.61 -19.63 15.66
C GLU A 292 18.50 -20.40 16.39
N ASP A 293 17.26 -20.39 15.88
CA ASP A 293 16.15 -21.08 16.52
C ASP A 293 16.31 -22.61 16.46
N SER A 294 15.73 -23.30 17.45
CA SER A 294 15.68 -24.76 17.45
C SER A 294 14.79 -25.29 16.31
N HIS A 295 15.07 -26.52 15.86
CA HIS A 295 14.26 -27.19 14.83
C HIS A 295 12.78 -27.36 15.21
N LEU A 296 12.46 -27.32 16.50
CA LEU A 296 11.10 -27.32 17.03
C LEU A 296 10.92 -26.06 17.88
N VAL A 297 9.87 -25.30 17.63
CA VAL A 297 9.53 -24.07 18.34
C VAL A 297 8.04 -24.06 18.65
N ASP A 298 7.72 -23.73 19.90
CA ASP A 298 6.34 -23.47 20.32
C ASP A 298 5.99 -22.03 19.98
N VAL A 299 4.87 -21.83 19.27
CA VAL A 299 4.40 -20.51 18.84
C VAL A 299 2.99 -20.24 19.34
N PRO A 300 2.66 -18.98 19.71
CA PRO A 300 1.29 -18.61 20.03
C PRO A 300 0.37 -18.79 18.82
N HIS A 301 -0.88 -19.22 19.09
CA HIS A 301 -1.90 -19.40 18.07
C HIS A 301 -3.23 -18.80 18.54
N ILE A 302 -3.78 -17.88 17.76
CA ILE A 302 -5.17 -17.41 17.94
C ILE A 302 -6.09 -18.44 17.28
N ASP A 303 -7.09 -18.92 18.02
CA ASP A 303 -8.10 -19.85 17.50
C ASP A 303 -8.85 -19.23 16.31
N ASP A 304 -9.02 -20.01 15.23
CA ASP A 304 -9.67 -19.55 14.01
C ASP A 304 -11.10 -19.02 14.21
N ARG A 305 -11.82 -19.48 15.24
CA ARG A 305 -13.17 -19.01 15.60
C ARG A 305 -13.17 -17.56 16.10
N ALA A 306 -12.03 -17.06 16.58
CA ALA A 306 -11.88 -15.70 17.06
C ALA A 306 -11.49 -14.70 15.97
N LEU A 307 -11.24 -15.13 14.72
CA LEU A 307 -10.70 -14.26 13.66
C LEU A 307 -11.73 -13.38 12.95
N SER A 308 -13.04 -13.67 13.04
CA SER A 308 -14.07 -12.92 12.31
C SER A 308 -14.01 -11.40 12.55
N PRO A 309 -13.81 -10.90 13.78
CA PRO A 309 -13.63 -9.46 14.01
C PRO A 309 -12.43 -8.86 13.27
N MET A 310 -11.32 -9.59 13.14
CA MET A 310 -10.17 -9.12 12.35
C MET A 310 -10.50 -9.05 10.86
N PHE A 311 -11.30 -9.98 10.36
CA PHE A 311 -11.72 -9.96 8.95
C PHE A 311 -12.58 -8.74 8.63
N GLU A 312 -13.54 -8.41 9.50
CA GLU A 312 -14.36 -7.21 9.36
C GLU A 312 -13.51 -5.94 9.44
N ALA A 313 -12.60 -5.87 10.41
CA ALA A 313 -11.66 -4.75 10.55
C ALA A 313 -10.75 -4.57 9.32
N VAL A 314 -10.28 -5.65 8.69
CA VAL A 314 -9.52 -5.57 7.42
C VAL A 314 -10.39 -5.03 6.29
N ILE A 315 -11.62 -5.51 6.14
CA ILE A 315 -12.56 -5.03 5.11
C ILE A 315 -12.77 -3.52 5.26
N GLU A 316 -13.08 -3.09 6.49
CA GLU A 316 -13.39 -1.71 6.83
C GLU A 316 -12.18 -0.78 6.61
N ALA A 317 -11.00 -1.17 7.13
CA ALA A 317 -9.78 -0.40 6.96
C ALA A 317 -9.32 -0.34 5.49
N THR A 318 -9.59 -1.38 4.70
CA THR A 318 -9.24 -1.39 3.27
C THR A 318 -10.11 -0.41 2.49
N GLU A 319 -11.42 -0.41 2.71
CA GLU A 319 -12.34 0.57 2.11
C GLU A 319 -11.91 2.00 2.47
N GLU A 320 -11.64 2.26 3.76
CA GLU A 320 -11.20 3.59 4.20
C GLU A 320 -9.86 3.98 3.56
N SER A 321 -8.89 3.07 3.48
CA SER A 321 -7.59 3.35 2.86
C SER A 321 -7.75 3.73 1.38
N ILE A 322 -8.63 3.05 0.64
CA ILE A 322 -8.93 3.39 -0.75
C ILE A 322 -9.55 4.77 -0.85
N LEU A 323 -10.57 5.08 -0.05
CA LEU A 323 -11.21 6.40 -0.08
C LEU A 323 -10.24 7.52 0.31
N ARG A 324 -9.37 7.28 1.29
CA ARG A 324 -8.32 8.23 1.68
C ARG A 324 -7.30 8.45 0.56
N SER A 325 -6.93 7.41 -0.19
CA SER A 325 -6.01 7.57 -1.33
C SER A 325 -6.54 8.54 -2.40
N LEU A 326 -7.86 8.60 -2.58
CA LEU A 326 -8.55 9.49 -3.51
C LEU A 326 -8.75 10.89 -2.91
N TRP A 327 -9.15 10.96 -1.64
CA TRP A 327 -9.45 12.20 -0.94
C TRP A 327 -8.20 13.04 -0.69
N MET A 328 -7.10 12.39 -0.33
CA MET A 328 -5.83 13.04 -0.02
C MET A 328 -5.01 13.36 -1.27
N ALA A 329 -5.42 12.87 -2.43
CA ALA A 329 -4.77 13.18 -3.69
C ALA A 329 -4.96 14.65 -4.08
N GLU A 330 -4.00 15.19 -4.82
CA GLU A 330 -4.09 16.50 -5.46
C GLU A 330 -4.26 16.32 -6.96
N ASP A 331 -5.01 17.23 -7.60
CA ASP A 331 -5.15 17.29 -9.04
C ASP A 331 -3.78 17.24 -9.72
N MET A 332 -3.66 16.45 -10.78
CA MET A 332 -2.36 16.22 -11.41
C MET A 332 -2.45 16.20 -12.93
N SER A 333 -1.55 16.97 -13.55
CA SER A 333 -1.25 16.88 -14.97
C SER A 333 0.03 16.08 -15.21
N GLY A 334 0.06 15.37 -16.33
CA GLY A 334 1.19 14.59 -16.79
C GLY A 334 1.04 14.21 -18.26
N VAL A 335 1.53 13.03 -18.62
CA VAL A 335 1.44 12.49 -19.99
C VAL A 335 0.89 11.08 -19.97
N ASN A 336 0.02 10.76 -20.93
CA ASN A 336 -0.37 9.38 -21.19
C ASN A 336 0.69 8.73 -22.10
N ALA A 337 1.47 7.79 -21.56
CA ALA A 337 2.60 7.17 -22.27
C ALA A 337 2.22 6.34 -23.51
N ALA A 338 0.96 5.88 -23.60
CA ALA A 338 0.48 5.14 -24.76
C ALA A 338 0.22 6.05 -25.96
N THR A 339 -0.16 7.31 -25.72
CA THR A 339 -0.52 8.28 -26.78
C THR A 339 0.44 9.46 -26.88
N MET A 340 1.31 9.63 -25.87
CA MET A 340 2.20 10.78 -25.67
C MET A 340 1.47 12.14 -25.63
N LYS A 341 0.17 12.13 -25.33
CA LYS A 341 -0.64 13.36 -25.17
C LYS A 341 -0.67 13.80 -23.70
N PRO A 342 -0.80 15.11 -23.44
CA PRO A 342 -1.07 15.61 -22.10
C PRO A 342 -2.31 14.93 -21.50
N SER A 343 -2.26 14.66 -20.20
CA SER A 343 -3.36 14.10 -19.42
C SER A 343 -3.53 14.86 -18.11
N HIS A 344 -4.75 14.85 -17.58
CA HIS A 344 -5.08 15.50 -16.32
C HIS A 344 -6.13 14.69 -15.57
N PHE A 345 -5.96 14.56 -14.26
CA PHE A 345 -6.90 13.89 -13.37
C PHE A 345 -7.16 14.74 -12.13
N THR A 346 -8.43 15.00 -11.86
CA THR A 346 -8.91 15.74 -10.69
C THR A 346 -8.98 14.82 -9.47
N SER A 347 -8.70 15.36 -8.30
CA SER A 347 -8.87 14.65 -7.02
C SER A 347 -10.33 14.58 -6.59
N LEU A 348 -10.65 13.61 -5.74
CA LEU A 348 -12.00 13.47 -5.18
C LEU A 348 -12.41 14.71 -4.36
N ALA A 349 -11.47 15.27 -3.59
CA ALA A 349 -11.74 16.44 -2.77
C ALA A 349 -12.06 17.68 -3.63
N THR A 350 -11.30 17.94 -4.70
CA THR A 350 -11.60 19.04 -5.63
C THR A 350 -12.99 18.85 -6.26
N LEU A 351 -13.29 17.64 -6.74
CA LEU A 351 -14.57 17.34 -7.38
C LEU A 351 -15.74 17.64 -6.42
N ILE A 352 -15.70 17.11 -5.20
CA ILE A 352 -16.78 17.30 -4.22
C ILE A 352 -16.92 18.77 -3.82
N ASN A 353 -15.80 19.47 -3.61
CA ASN A 353 -15.83 20.89 -3.23
C ASN A 353 -16.40 21.77 -4.34
N SER A 354 -16.13 21.46 -5.61
CA SER A 354 -16.70 22.20 -6.74
C SER A 354 -18.22 22.00 -6.88
N ALA A 355 -18.72 20.80 -6.59
CA ALA A 355 -20.15 20.51 -6.65
C ALA A 355 -20.95 21.14 -5.51
N ALA A 356 -20.30 21.49 -4.40
CA ALA A 356 -20.94 22.18 -3.27
C ALA A 356 -21.09 23.70 -3.48
N THR A 357 -20.45 24.26 -4.52
CA THR A 357 -20.48 25.71 -4.81
C THR A 357 -21.44 26.10 -5.93
N ASP A 358 -22.04 25.13 -6.62
CA ASP A 358 -23.04 25.31 -7.68
C ASP A 358 -24.48 25.20 -7.14
#